data_AF-A0A926JH04-F1
#
_entry.id   AF-A0A926JH04-F1
#
_cell.length_a   1.000
_cell.length_b   1.000
_cell.length_c   1.000
_cell.angle_alpha   90.00
_cell.angle_beta   90.00
_cell.angle_gamma   90.00
#
_symmetry.space_group_name_H-M   'P 1'
#
loop_
_entity.id
_entity.type
_entity.pdbx_description
1 polymer ?
#
loop_
_entity_poly.entity_id
_entity_poly.type
_entity_poly.pdbx_seq_one_letter_code
_entity_poly.pdbx_strand_id
1 'polypeptide(L)'
;MKELSDFLKEFVTPRLKPLGFRKKGQVYRLDGDSGDVAFIHFTPMRIDPHAVVFHTQCSFVPEPHWQFLNRQYMVAGVPEVKESGALASYSLMPPDSAAHDPASSGVFRTRWAFGDRNRAEVGKVLGEALVAEVPRIRQLLVRENLLAAIQSPETPSMRRRGALQSELLLMVDDYPPERVQGLLSRMGENDPFVELFTRWVDMRRGLQS
;
A
#
# COMPACT_ATOMS: atom_id res chain seq x y z
N MET A 1 -15.83 12.63 4.02
CA MET A 1 -16.82 13.21 3.09
C MET A 1 -17.93 12.18 2.88
N LYS A 2 -19.19 12.52 3.17
CA LYS A 2 -20.31 11.56 3.18
C LYS A 2 -20.57 10.97 1.79
N GLU A 3 -20.60 11.83 0.77
CA GLU A 3 -20.88 11.45 -0.63
C GLU A 3 -19.92 10.38 -1.18
N LEU A 4 -18.61 10.54 -0.96
CA LEU A 4 -17.62 9.52 -1.34
C LEU A 4 -17.85 8.20 -0.57
N SER A 5 -18.21 8.28 0.71
CA SER A 5 -18.45 7.06 1.51
C SER A 5 -19.68 6.29 1.02
N ASP A 6 -20.73 7.00 0.62
CA ASP A 6 -21.95 6.43 0.05
C ASP A 6 -21.68 5.85 -1.34
N PHE A 7 -20.94 6.57 -2.18
CA PHE A 7 -20.49 6.10 -3.49
C PHE A 7 -19.69 4.79 -3.39
N LEU A 8 -18.73 4.72 -2.46
CA LEU A 8 -17.93 3.51 -2.24
C LEU A 8 -18.79 2.35 -1.71
N LYS A 9 -19.78 2.63 -0.86
CA LYS A 9 -20.70 1.61 -0.34
C LYS A 9 -21.57 1.01 -1.45
N GLU A 10 -22.00 1.85 -2.39
CA GLU A 10 -22.89 1.49 -3.49
C GLU A 10 -22.16 0.73 -4.60
N PHE A 11 -21.01 1.23 -5.06
CA PHE A 11 -20.37 0.71 -6.28
C PHE A 11 -19.13 -0.17 -6.02
N VAL A 12 -18.37 0.09 -4.96
CA VAL A 12 -17.09 -0.58 -4.71
C VAL A 12 -17.24 -1.74 -3.73
N THR A 13 -17.96 -1.54 -2.62
CA THR A 13 -18.12 -2.56 -1.58
C THR A 13 -18.71 -3.87 -2.11
N PRO A 14 -19.76 -3.87 -2.95
CA PRO A 14 -20.33 -5.11 -3.48
C PRO A 14 -19.36 -5.90 -4.37
N ARG A 15 -18.36 -5.22 -4.96
CA ARG A 15 -17.37 -5.83 -5.85
C ARG A 15 -16.17 -6.39 -5.07
N LEU A 16 -15.69 -5.66 -4.08
CA LEU A 16 -14.49 -6.04 -3.32
C LEU A 16 -14.77 -7.01 -2.16
N LYS A 17 -15.94 -6.92 -1.51
CA LYS A 17 -16.26 -7.79 -0.37
C LYS A 17 -16.23 -9.29 -0.73
N PRO A 18 -16.80 -9.75 -1.87
CA PRO A 18 -16.69 -11.15 -2.29
C PRO A 18 -15.25 -11.62 -2.56
N LEU A 19 -14.33 -10.68 -2.81
CA LEU A 19 -12.91 -10.97 -3.08
C LEU A 19 -12.04 -11.02 -1.82
N GLY A 20 -12.65 -10.89 -0.64
CA GLY A 20 -12.00 -11.00 0.67
C GLY A 20 -11.69 -9.66 1.35
N PHE A 21 -12.01 -8.53 0.72
CA PHE A 21 -11.73 -7.23 1.30
C PHE A 21 -12.71 -6.88 2.43
N ARG A 22 -12.18 -6.36 3.54
CA ARG A 22 -12.96 -5.77 4.64
C ARG A 22 -12.90 -4.25 4.58
N LYS A 23 -14.03 -3.58 4.83
CA LYS A 23 -14.14 -2.11 4.74
C LYS A 23 -14.14 -1.46 6.13
N LYS A 24 -13.37 -0.38 6.28
CA LYS A 24 -13.40 0.54 7.43
C LYS A 24 -13.32 1.98 6.91
N GLY A 25 -14.40 2.74 7.03
CA GLY A 25 -14.46 4.09 6.46
C GLY A 25 -14.27 4.10 4.94
N GLN A 26 -13.23 4.78 4.47
CA GLN A 26 -12.81 4.91 3.07
C GLN A 26 -11.63 3.99 2.72
N VAL A 27 -11.37 2.98 3.55
CA VAL A 27 -10.29 2.01 3.38
C VAL A 27 -10.86 0.61 3.21
N TYR A 28 -10.30 -0.15 2.28
CA TYR A 28 -10.51 -1.57 2.11
C TYR A 28 -9.22 -2.32 2.41
N ARG A 29 -9.30 -3.37 3.21
CA ARG A 29 -8.18 -4.17 3.69
C ARG A 29 -8.29 -5.59 3.17
N LEU A 30 -7.20 -6.13 2.64
CA LEU A 30 -7.02 -7.54 2.30
C LEU A 30 -5.82 -8.06 3.08
N ASP A 31 -6.00 -9.11 3.88
CA ASP A 31 -4.88 -9.78 4.56
C ASP A 31 -4.30 -10.86 3.65
N GLY A 32 -2.97 -10.98 3.65
CA GLY A 32 -2.25 -12.14 3.17
C GLY A 32 -1.99 -13.14 4.31
N ASP A 33 -1.33 -14.24 3.96
CA ASP A 33 -1.18 -15.39 4.86
C ASP A 33 -0.12 -15.17 5.97
N SER A 34 0.87 -14.30 5.73
CA SER A 34 2.02 -14.05 6.64
C SER A 34 1.88 -12.78 7.49
N GLY A 35 0.64 -12.32 7.72
CA GLY A 35 0.37 -11.05 8.40
C GLY A 35 0.63 -9.80 7.55
N ASP A 36 1.06 -9.98 6.30
CA ASP A 36 1.21 -8.93 5.30
C ASP A 36 -0.17 -8.42 4.87
N VAL A 37 -0.31 -7.11 4.65
CA VAL A 37 -1.63 -6.50 4.41
C VAL A 37 -1.59 -5.56 3.20
N ALA A 38 -2.62 -5.64 2.37
CA ALA A 38 -2.87 -4.70 1.30
C ALA A 38 -4.06 -3.80 1.66
N PHE A 39 -3.94 -2.52 1.33
CA PHE A 39 -4.97 -1.51 1.52
C PHE A 39 -5.31 -0.85 0.20
N ILE A 40 -6.60 -0.62 -0.04
CA ILE A 40 -7.10 0.31 -1.04
C ILE A 40 -7.72 1.48 -0.28
N HIS A 41 -7.10 2.65 -0.38
CA HIS A 41 -7.53 3.85 0.32
C HIS A 41 -8.00 4.92 -0.67
N PHE A 42 -9.13 5.55 -0.34
CA PHE A 42 -9.74 6.61 -1.13
C PHE A 42 -9.63 7.96 -0.41
N THR A 43 -8.80 8.85 -0.93
CA THR A 43 -8.53 10.16 -0.31
C THR A 43 -9.30 11.26 -1.02
N PRO A 44 -10.32 11.88 -0.40
CA PRO A 44 -11.08 12.96 -1.02
C PRO A 44 -10.26 14.25 -1.12
N MET A 45 -10.56 15.06 -2.14
CA MET A 45 -9.95 16.34 -2.41
C MET A 45 -11.01 17.43 -2.57
N ARG A 46 -10.74 18.63 -2.03
CA ARG A 46 -11.62 19.80 -2.14
C ARG A 46 -11.06 20.77 -3.17
N ILE A 47 -11.14 20.39 -4.45
CA ILE A 47 -10.61 21.19 -5.55
C ILE A 47 -11.64 21.54 -6.63
N ASP A 48 -12.81 20.93 -6.58
CA ASP A 48 -13.90 21.15 -7.53
C ASP A 48 -15.21 21.31 -6.74
N PRO A 49 -15.95 22.42 -6.89
CA PRO A 49 -17.22 22.61 -6.21
C PRO A 49 -18.37 21.80 -6.83
N HIS A 50 -18.20 21.26 -8.04
CA HIS A 50 -19.23 20.55 -8.80
C HIS A 50 -19.02 19.04 -8.87
N ALA A 51 -17.90 18.54 -8.36
CA ALA A 51 -17.57 17.12 -8.36
C ALA A 51 -16.87 16.69 -7.08
N VAL A 52 -17.11 15.44 -6.69
CA VAL A 52 -16.32 14.75 -5.68
C VAL A 52 -15.06 14.22 -6.35
N VAL A 53 -13.93 14.84 -6.05
CA VAL A 53 -12.61 14.43 -6.55
C VAL A 53 -11.87 13.62 -5.49
N PHE A 54 -11.19 12.55 -5.88
CA PHE A 54 -10.43 11.71 -4.96
C PHE A 54 -9.27 10.97 -5.63
N HIS A 55 -8.31 10.53 -4.81
CA HIS A 55 -7.28 9.56 -5.20
C HIS A 55 -7.67 8.17 -4.76
N THR A 56 -7.31 7.17 -5.56
CA THR A 56 -7.38 5.76 -5.19
C THR A 56 -5.97 5.20 -5.10
N GLN A 57 -5.55 4.76 -3.91
CA GLN A 57 -4.19 4.28 -3.68
C GLN A 57 -4.19 2.84 -3.17
N CYS A 58 -3.44 1.97 -3.83
CA CYS A 58 -3.11 0.63 -3.37
C CYS A 58 -1.82 0.69 -2.55
N SER A 59 -1.81 0.14 -1.34
CA SER A 59 -0.68 0.21 -0.41
C SER A 59 -0.39 -1.15 0.21
N PHE A 60 0.89 -1.49 0.36
CA PHE A 60 1.35 -2.77 0.88
C PHE A 60 2.12 -2.55 2.18
N VAL A 61 1.69 -3.24 3.23
CA VAL A 61 2.26 -3.20 4.56
C VAL A 61 2.72 -4.62 4.92
N PRO A 62 3.96 -4.99 4.58
CA PRO A 62 4.55 -6.23 5.04
C PRO A 62 4.67 -6.23 6.57
N GLU A 63 4.43 -7.37 7.18
CA GLU A 63 4.47 -7.57 8.62
C GLU A 63 5.82 -7.18 9.24
N PRO A 64 6.99 -7.57 8.69
CA PRO A 64 8.26 -7.25 9.33
C PRO A 64 8.55 -5.75 9.25
N HIS A 65 8.12 -5.09 8.17
CA HIS A 65 8.20 -3.64 8.06
C HIS A 65 7.33 -2.95 9.12
N TRP A 66 6.10 -3.42 9.31
CA TRP A 66 5.18 -2.86 10.30
C TRP A 66 5.73 -3.03 11.73
N GLN A 67 6.28 -4.19 12.05
CA GLN A 67 6.96 -4.41 13.32
C GLN A 67 8.14 -3.47 13.50
N PHE A 68 8.98 -3.30 12.48
CA PHE A 68 10.13 -2.41 12.55
C PHE A 68 9.71 -0.95 12.82
N LEU A 69 8.65 -0.47 12.15
CA LEU A 69 8.09 0.87 12.39
C LEU A 69 7.60 1.05 13.83
N ASN A 70 7.10 -0.02 14.43
CA ASN A 70 6.50 -0.04 15.76
C ASN A 70 7.36 -0.80 16.79
N ARG A 71 8.67 -0.90 16.54
CA ARG A 71 9.60 -1.75 17.31
C ARG A 71 9.62 -1.43 18.80
N GLN A 72 9.36 -0.18 19.17
CA GLN A 72 9.22 0.26 20.57
C GLN A 72 8.05 -0.40 21.31
N TYR A 73 7.09 -0.99 20.60
CA TYR A 73 5.92 -1.66 21.15
C TYR A 73 5.99 -3.19 21.08
N MET A 74 7.10 -3.79 20.64
CA MET A 74 7.17 -5.24 20.46
C MET A 74 6.87 -6.05 21.72
N VAL A 75 7.31 -5.56 22.90
CA VAL A 75 7.03 -6.21 24.19
C VAL A 75 5.59 -5.96 24.66
N ALA A 76 5.05 -4.77 24.38
CA ALA A 76 3.71 -4.36 24.83
C ALA A 76 2.58 -4.80 23.89
N GLY A 77 2.93 -5.31 22.71
CA GLY A 77 1.99 -5.63 21.63
C GLY A 77 2.07 -4.59 20.50
N VAL A 78 2.38 -5.08 19.29
CA VAL A 78 2.41 -4.25 18.08
C VAL A 78 0.98 -3.78 17.74
N PRO A 79 0.75 -2.49 17.45
CA PRO A 79 -0.58 -1.96 17.16
C PRO A 79 -1.18 -2.57 15.89
N GLU A 80 -2.52 -2.44 15.75
CA GLU A 80 -3.26 -2.82 14.54
C GLU A 80 -2.62 -2.18 13.28
N VAL A 81 -2.36 -3.00 12.26
CA VAL A 81 -1.79 -2.56 10.98
C VAL A 81 -2.65 -1.49 10.32
N LYS A 82 -2.02 -0.38 9.90
CA LYS A 82 -2.68 0.74 9.19
C LYS A 82 -1.98 1.06 7.87
N GLU A 83 -2.75 1.61 6.93
CA GLU A 83 -2.30 1.99 5.59
C GLU A 83 -1.19 3.05 5.59
N SER A 84 -1.10 3.86 6.65
CA SER A 84 -0.03 4.86 6.81
C SER A 84 1.37 4.25 6.95
N GLY A 85 1.45 2.97 7.35
CA GLY A 85 2.71 2.22 7.48
C GLY A 85 3.16 1.49 6.21
N ALA A 86 2.66 1.90 5.04
CA ALA A 86 3.01 1.23 3.79
C ALA A 86 4.51 1.29 3.50
N LEU A 87 5.09 0.14 3.12
CA LEU A 87 6.44 0.10 2.55
C LEU A 87 6.42 0.54 1.10
N ALA A 88 5.35 0.16 0.40
CA ALA A 88 5.14 0.47 -1.00
C ALA A 88 3.68 0.85 -1.28
N SER A 89 3.46 1.71 -2.27
CA SER A 89 2.13 2.12 -2.71
C SER A 89 2.13 2.59 -4.15
N TYR A 90 1.02 2.38 -4.86
CA TYR A 90 0.80 2.98 -6.17
C TYR A 90 -0.62 3.56 -6.28
N SER A 91 -0.80 4.52 -7.17
CA SER A 91 -2.12 5.08 -7.47
C SER A 91 -2.81 4.24 -8.55
N LEU A 92 -4.07 3.90 -8.33
CA LEU A 92 -4.91 3.34 -9.38
C LEU A 92 -5.35 4.48 -10.30
N MET A 93 -4.93 4.41 -11.55
CA MET A 93 -5.21 5.45 -12.54
C MET A 93 -6.65 5.36 -13.04
N PRO A 94 -7.40 6.48 -13.08
CA PRO A 94 -8.67 6.52 -13.79
C PRO A 94 -8.43 6.42 -15.31
N PRO A 95 -9.34 5.77 -16.06
CA PRO A 95 -9.45 6.04 -17.48
C PRO A 95 -9.96 7.47 -17.70
N ASP A 96 -9.76 8.00 -18.92
CA ASP A 96 -10.11 9.39 -19.25
C ASP A 96 -11.60 9.72 -18.99
N SER A 97 -12.51 8.75 -19.11
CA SER A 97 -13.95 8.94 -18.80
C SER A 97 -14.28 9.15 -17.32
N ALA A 98 -13.36 8.81 -16.41
CA ALA A 98 -13.53 8.91 -14.96
C ALA A 98 -12.50 9.83 -14.29
N ALA A 99 -11.59 10.41 -15.08
CA ALA A 99 -10.57 11.32 -14.60
C ALA A 99 -11.14 12.72 -14.34
N HIS A 100 -10.65 13.40 -13.30
CA HIS A 100 -11.02 14.80 -13.02
C HIS A 100 -10.53 15.75 -14.12
N ASP A 101 -9.30 15.55 -14.57
CA ASP A 101 -8.68 16.26 -15.69
C ASP A 101 -7.90 15.26 -16.56
N PRO A 102 -8.49 14.79 -17.67
CA PRO A 102 -7.85 13.79 -18.53
C PRO A 102 -6.60 14.30 -19.26
N ALA A 103 -6.52 15.61 -19.52
CA ALA A 103 -5.41 16.24 -20.24
C ALA A 103 -4.21 16.54 -19.32
N SER A 104 -4.43 16.49 -18.00
CA SER A 104 -3.40 16.70 -17.00
C SER A 104 -2.28 15.64 -17.05
N SER A 105 -1.08 16.05 -16.66
CA SER A 105 0.09 15.17 -16.56
C SER A 105 0.49 14.88 -15.11
N GLY A 106 1.32 13.86 -14.92
CA GLY A 106 1.88 13.51 -13.62
C GLY A 106 0.82 13.14 -12.58
N VAL A 107 0.96 13.66 -11.36
CA VAL A 107 0.12 13.31 -10.20
C VAL A 107 -1.35 13.72 -10.41
N PHE A 108 -1.62 14.77 -11.20
CA PHE A 108 -2.99 15.25 -11.43
C PHE A 108 -3.84 14.25 -12.22
N ARG A 109 -3.22 13.44 -13.09
CA ARG A 109 -3.90 12.39 -13.86
C ARG A 109 -4.39 11.23 -13.00
N THR A 110 -3.93 11.12 -11.75
CA THR A 110 -4.34 10.04 -10.82
C THR A 110 -5.69 10.31 -10.13
N ARG A 111 -6.35 11.43 -10.43
CA ARG A 111 -7.55 11.91 -9.74
C ARG A 111 -8.82 11.38 -10.41
N TRP A 112 -9.59 10.64 -9.66
CA TRP A 112 -10.95 10.22 -10.02
C TRP A 112 -11.93 11.33 -9.69
N ALA A 113 -13.00 11.48 -10.48
CA ALA A 113 -14.07 12.42 -10.18
C ALA A 113 -15.44 11.86 -10.54
N PHE A 114 -16.44 12.15 -9.71
CA PHE A 114 -17.84 12.00 -10.08
C PHE A 114 -18.66 13.21 -9.62
N GLY A 115 -19.69 13.53 -10.38
CA GLY A 115 -20.78 14.41 -9.99
C GLY A 115 -22.13 13.70 -10.20
N ASP A 116 -23.22 14.43 -10.02
CA ASP A 116 -24.57 13.84 -10.08
C ASP A 116 -24.90 13.14 -11.41
N ARG A 117 -24.36 13.68 -12.52
CA ARG A 117 -24.67 13.19 -13.87
C ARG A 117 -23.94 11.90 -14.25
N ASN A 118 -22.75 11.64 -13.70
CA ASN A 118 -21.90 10.51 -14.10
C ASN A 118 -21.58 9.56 -12.94
N ARG A 119 -22.18 9.76 -11.75
CA ARG A 119 -21.97 8.95 -10.54
C ARG A 119 -22.05 7.44 -10.83
N ALA A 120 -23.11 6.96 -11.46
CA ALA A 120 -23.31 5.54 -11.69
C ALA A 120 -22.27 4.95 -12.67
N GLU A 121 -21.94 5.71 -13.72
CA GLU A 121 -20.95 5.31 -14.72
C GLU A 121 -19.55 5.22 -14.12
N VAL A 122 -19.11 6.27 -13.42
CA VAL A 122 -17.80 6.29 -12.75
C VAL A 122 -17.73 5.20 -11.66
N GLY A 123 -18.83 4.97 -10.95
CA GLY A 123 -18.94 3.89 -9.97
C GLY A 123 -18.72 2.51 -10.58
N LYS A 124 -19.36 2.24 -11.73
CA LYS A 124 -19.16 0.99 -12.47
C LYS A 124 -17.71 0.83 -12.94
N VAL A 125 -17.16 1.87 -13.59
CA VAL A 125 -15.78 1.86 -14.11
C VAL A 125 -14.76 1.62 -12.99
N LEU A 126 -14.89 2.33 -11.87
CA LEU A 126 -14.00 2.14 -10.72
C LEU A 126 -14.13 0.72 -10.15
N GLY A 127 -15.35 0.22 -10.02
CA GLY A 127 -15.59 -1.14 -9.53
C GLY A 127 -14.93 -2.20 -10.40
N GLU A 128 -15.05 -2.08 -11.73
CA GLU A 128 -14.43 -2.99 -12.70
C GLU A 128 -12.90 -2.89 -12.67
N ALA A 129 -12.34 -1.67 -12.63
CA ALA A 129 -10.91 -1.45 -12.52
C ALA A 129 -10.34 -2.09 -11.25
N LEU A 130 -11.01 -1.92 -10.11
CA LEU A 130 -10.57 -2.51 -8.84
C LEU A 130 -10.61 -4.05 -8.85
N VAL A 131 -11.64 -4.65 -9.45
CA VAL A 131 -11.73 -6.11 -9.59
C VAL A 131 -10.58 -6.63 -10.47
N ALA A 132 -10.29 -5.94 -11.57
CA ALA A 132 -9.19 -6.29 -12.46
C ALA A 132 -7.81 -6.15 -11.80
N GLU A 133 -7.66 -5.25 -10.81
CA GLU A 133 -6.42 -5.07 -10.05
C GLU A 133 -6.20 -6.12 -8.96
N VAL A 134 -7.23 -6.82 -8.48
CA VAL A 134 -7.09 -7.77 -7.37
C VAL A 134 -6.03 -8.86 -7.59
N PRO A 135 -5.89 -9.48 -8.79
CA PRO A 135 -4.81 -10.42 -9.05
C PRO A 135 -3.42 -9.81 -8.82
N ARG A 136 -3.19 -8.58 -9.29
CA ARG A 136 -1.93 -7.86 -9.06
C ARG A 136 -1.70 -7.54 -7.58
N ILE A 137 -2.74 -7.12 -6.87
CA ILE A 137 -2.67 -6.87 -5.42
C ILE A 137 -2.26 -8.15 -4.68
N ARG A 138 -2.86 -9.30 -5.02
CA ARG A 138 -2.50 -10.59 -4.42
C ARG A 138 -1.08 -11.01 -4.76
N GLN A 139 -0.63 -10.80 -5.99
CA GLN A 139 0.77 -11.06 -6.36
C GLN A 139 1.74 -10.20 -5.55
N LEU A 140 1.43 -8.92 -5.36
CA LEU A 140 2.25 -7.98 -4.57
C LEU A 140 2.14 -8.15 -3.06
N LEU A 141 1.25 -9.02 -2.56
CA LEU A 141 1.27 -9.49 -1.18
C LEU A 141 2.34 -10.57 -0.93
N VAL A 142 2.86 -11.19 -2.00
CA VAL A 142 4.01 -12.10 -1.92
C VAL A 142 5.28 -11.26 -1.89
N ARG A 143 6.11 -11.46 -0.85
CA ARG A 143 7.25 -10.58 -0.52
C ARG A 143 8.28 -10.50 -1.64
N GLU A 144 8.56 -11.60 -2.32
CA GLU A 144 9.49 -11.67 -3.44
C GLU A 144 9.00 -10.85 -4.64
N ASN A 145 7.70 -10.95 -4.95
CA ASN A 145 7.10 -10.17 -6.03
C ASN A 145 7.08 -8.67 -5.70
N LEU A 146 6.80 -8.34 -4.44
CA LEU A 146 6.85 -6.95 -3.97
C LEU A 146 8.27 -6.38 -4.03
N LEU A 147 9.26 -7.17 -3.62
CA LEU A 147 10.67 -6.78 -3.71
C LEU A 147 11.08 -6.52 -5.16
N ALA A 148 10.74 -7.42 -6.08
CA ALA A 148 10.99 -7.24 -7.50
C ALA A 148 10.34 -5.94 -8.03
N ALA A 149 9.11 -5.64 -7.62
CA ALA A 149 8.43 -4.40 -7.99
C ALA A 149 9.08 -3.13 -7.39
N ILE A 150 9.63 -3.21 -6.17
CA ILE A 150 10.34 -2.10 -5.51
C ILE A 150 11.71 -1.83 -6.18
N GLN A 151 12.38 -2.89 -6.63
CA GLN A 151 13.67 -2.81 -7.29
C GLN A 151 13.57 -2.47 -8.78
N SER A 152 12.40 -2.68 -9.38
CA SER A 152 12.18 -2.40 -10.80
C SER A 152 12.42 -0.92 -11.13
N PRO A 153 13.25 -0.62 -12.16
CA PRO A 153 13.46 0.74 -12.64
C PRO A 153 12.21 1.29 -13.36
N GLU A 154 11.26 0.44 -13.73
CA GLU A 154 10.03 0.82 -14.45
C GLU A 154 8.94 1.35 -13.49
N THR A 155 9.03 1.02 -12.21
CA THR A 155 8.05 1.42 -11.18
C THR A 155 8.69 2.15 -9.99
N PRO A 156 9.50 3.20 -10.21
CA PRO A 156 10.30 3.84 -9.15
C PRO A 156 9.43 4.55 -8.10
N SER A 157 8.20 4.93 -8.45
CA SER A 157 7.25 5.62 -7.56
C SER A 157 6.55 4.69 -6.57
N MET A 158 6.76 3.37 -6.67
CA MET A 158 6.12 2.41 -5.76
C MET A 158 6.70 2.43 -4.35
N ARG A 159 7.98 2.76 -4.16
CA ARG A 159 8.65 2.63 -2.87
C ARG A 159 8.52 3.89 -2.00
N ARG A 160 8.26 3.71 -0.70
CA ARG A 160 8.30 4.81 0.29
C ARG A 160 9.64 4.93 1.02
N ARG A 161 10.54 3.97 0.79
CA ARG A 161 11.86 3.87 1.40
C ARG A 161 12.89 3.48 0.34
N GLY A 162 14.18 3.68 0.61
CA GLY A 162 15.26 3.21 -0.27
C GLY A 162 15.17 1.70 -0.55
N ALA A 163 15.57 1.26 -1.75
CA ALA A 163 15.45 -0.13 -2.17
C ALA A 163 16.17 -1.10 -1.22
N LEU A 164 17.38 -0.77 -0.78
CA LEU A 164 18.19 -1.63 0.10
C LEU A 164 17.56 -1.83 1.48
N GLN A 165 17.06 -0.75 2.10
CA GLN A 165 16.36 -0.84 3.38
C GLN A 165 15.03 -1.60 3.24
N SER A 166 14.36 -1.48 2.09
CA SER A 166 13.11 -2.20 1.82
C SER A 166 13.36 -3.69 1.66
N GLU A 167 14.44 -4.08 0.97
CA GLU A 167 14.88 -5.48 0.85
C GLU A 167 15.21 -6.09 2.22
N LEU A 168 16.04 -5.38 3.01
CA LEU A 168 16.42 -5.84 4.35
C LEU A 168 15.19 -6.08 5.26
N LEU A 169 14.20 -5.21 5.20
CA LEU A 169 12.97 -5.36 5.99
C LEU A 169 12.07 -6.47 5.44
N LEU A 170 11.94 -6.59 4.13
CA LEU A 170 11.06 -7.59 3.51
C LEU A 170 11.55 -9.02 3.74
N MET A 171 12.86 -9.23 3.55
CA MET A 171 13.45 -10.57 3.46
C MET A 171 14.17 -10.97 4.74
N VAL A 172 13.93 -10.27 5.86
CA VAL A 172 14.64 -10.49 7.13
C VAL A 172 14.51 -11.92 7.65
N ASP A 173 13.35 -12.55 7.42
CA ASP A 173 13.06 -13.91 7.89
C ASP A 173 13.55 -14.98 6.88
N ASP A 174 13.71 -14.60 5.60
CA ASP A 174 13.97 -15.53 4.50
C ASP A 174 15.46 -15.57 4.10
N TYR A 175 16.19 -14.48 4.34
CA TYR A 175 17.60 -14.39 3.99
C TYR A 175 18.51 -14.97 5.07
N PRO A 176 19.56 -15.70 4.67
CA PRO A 176 20.54 -16.19 5.62
C PRO A 176 21.37 -15.00 6.18
N PRO A 177 21.93 -15.12 7.40
CA PRO A 177 22.62 -14.03 8.08
C PRO A 177 23.74 -13.38 7.25
N GLU A 178 24.48 -14.16 6.47
CA GLU A 178 25.59 -13.68 5.63
C GLU A 178 25.08 -12.75 4.53
N ARG A 179 23.90 -13.05 3.96
CA ARG A 179 23.26 -12.19 2.96
C ARG A 179 22.79 -10.88 3.57
N VAL A 180 22.23 -10.93 4.78
CA VAL A 180 21.82 -9.72 5.52
C VAL A 180 23.04 -8.83 5.80
N GLN A 181 24.15 -9.40 6.27
CA GLN A 181 25.40 -8.66 6.51
C GLN A 181 25.97 -8.05 5.22
N GLY A 182 25.93 -8.79 4.11
CA GLY A 182 26.36 -8.29 2.80
C GLY A 182 25.51 -7.12 2.27
N LEU A 183 24.24 -7.03 2.66
CA LEU A 183 23.38 -5.88 2.34
C LEU A 183 23.65 -4.70 3.27
N LEU A 184 23.87 -4.94 4.57
CA LEU A 184 24.21 -3.90 5.53
C LEU A 184 25.56 -3.24 5.22
N SER A 185 26.56 -3.99 4.74
CA SER A 185 27.88 -3.45 4.37
C SER A 185 27.86 -2.51 3.16
N ARG A 186 26.78 -2.54 2.36
CA ARG A 186 26.55 -1.59 1.26
C ARG A 186 25.94 -0.28 1.74
N MET A 187 25.51 -0.21 3.01
CA MET A 187 25.05 1.01 3.64
C MET A 187 26.25 1.80 4.19
N GLY A 188 26.10 3.12 4.34
CA GLY A 188 27.17 3.93 4.92
C GLY A 188 27.48 3.51 6.36
N GLU A 189 28.75 3.58 6.77
CA GLU A 189 29.23 3.13 8.10
C GLU A 189 28.50 3.77 9.30
N ASN A 190 27.84 4.91 9.09
CA ASN A 190 27.09 5.64 10.12
C ASN A 190 25.58 5.76 9.81
N ASP A 191 25.01 4.91 8.95
CA ASP A 191 23.57 4.95 8.67
C ASP A 191 22.77 4.52 9.92
N PRO A 192 21.97 5.40 10.55
CA PRO A 192 21.20 5.07 11.74
C PRO A 192 20.24 3.89 11.56
N PHE A 193 19.87 3.58 10.31
CA PHE A 193 19.08 2.40 10.00
C PHE A 193 19.79 1.10 10.39
N VAL A 194 21.10 0.99 10.18
CA VAL A 194 21.87 -0.25 10.42
C VAL A 194 21.80 -0.65 11.90
N GLU A 195 22.02 0.30 12.79
CA GLU A 195 21.93 0.08 14.23
C GLU A 195 20.52 -0.29 14.67
N LEU A 196 19.51 0.47 14.21
CA LEU A 196 18.11 0.22 14.54
C LEU A 196 17.62 -1.13 14.01
N PHE A 197 18.03 -1.49 12.80
CA PHE A 197 17.68 -2.76 12.16
C PHE A 197 18.30 -3.92 12.91
N THR A 198 19.61 -3.88 13.19
CA THR A 198 20.30 -4.96 13.92
C THR A 198 19.68 -5.21 15.28
N ARG A 199 19.47 -4.16 16.08
CA ARG A 199 18.80 -4.27 17.39
C ARG A 199 17.40 -4.87 17.29
N TRP A 200 16.66 -4.50 16.25
CA TRP A 200 15.32 -5.03 16.01
C TRP A 200 15.33 -6.50 15.59
N VAL A 201 16.27 -6.91 14.74
CA VAL A 201 16.44 -8.32 14.33
C VAL A 201 16.71 -9.21 15.55
N ASP A 202 17.58 -8.78 16.46
CA ASP A 202 17.88 -9.54 17.68
C ASP A 202 16.64 -9.71 18.56
N MET A 203 15.86 -8.63 18.75
CA MET A 203 14.58 -8.71 19.46
C MET A 203 13.57 -9.64 18.77
N ARG A 204 13.47 -9.57 17.43
CA ARG A 204 12.52 -10.37 16.65
C ARG A 204 12.83 -11.87 16.74
N ARG A 205 14.11 -12.25 16.64
CA ARG A 205 14.55 -13.65 16.76
C ARG A 205 14.27 -14.23 18.15
N GLY A 206 14.52 -13.45 19.20
CA GLY A 206 14.25 -13.88 20.58
C GLY A 206 12.77 -14.04 20.93
N LEU A 207 11.85 -13.52 20.11
CA LEU A 207 10.41 -13.72 20.27
C LEU A 207 9.86 -14.91 19.47
N GLN A 208 10.65 -15.47 18.56
CA GLN A 208 10.29 -16.65 17.76
C GLN A 208 10.80 -17.97 18.37
N SER A 209 11.72 -17.89 19.34
CA SER A 209 12.27 -19.02 20.13
C SER A 209 11.43 -19.30 21.36
#